data_AF-A0A4Y2LZB3-F1
#
_entry.id   AF-A0A4Y2LZB3-F1
#
_cell.length_a   1.000
_cell.length_b   1.000
_cell.length_c   1.000
_cell.angle_alpha   90.00
_cell.angle_beta   90.00
_cell.angle_gamma   90.00
#
_symmetry.space_group_name_H-M   'P 1'
#
loop_
_entity.id
_entity.type
_entity.pdbx_description
1 polymer ?
#
loop_
_entity_poly.entity_id
_entity_poly.type
_entity_poly.pdbx_seq_one_letter_code
_entity_poly.pdbx_strand_id
1 'polypeptide(L)'
;MEKKGVSRNIELKIQFPLQWFIWLLHFNELPLKHLFEYLDGETTGPESFSRKIGKQLINYEKLPIINFEAIELDEININKTDLSKDQQYLLDIVGAI
;
A
#
# COMPACT_ATOMS: atom_id res chain seq x y z
N MET A 1 11.00 -26.74 -15.96
CA MET A 1 10.96 -25.33 -15.52
C MET A 1 9.86 -25.22 -14.48
N GLU A 2 10.21 -25.16 -13.20
CA GLU A 2 9.22 -25.04 -12.11
C GLU A 2 8.39 -23.77 -12.28
N LYS A 3 7.06 -23.92 -12.34
CA LYS A 3 6.13 -22.81 -12.28
C LYS A 3 6.18 -22.23 -10.87
N LYS A 4 7.12 -21.31 -10.62
CA LYS A 4 7.10 -20.52 -9.39
C LYS A 4 5.76 -19.79 -9.32
N GLY A 5 5.08 -19.87 -8.18
CA GLY A 5 3.80 -19.19 -7.95
C GLY A 5 3.91 -17.68 -8.23
N VAL A 6 2.80 -17.05 -8.61
CA VAL A 6 2.75 -15.62 -8.97
C VAL A 6 3.43 -14.74 -7.91
N SER A 7 3.17 -15.01 -6.63
CA SER A 7 3.80 -14.31 -5.50
C SER A 7 5.32 -14.38 -5.54
N ARG A 8 5.91 -15.58 -5.74
CA ARG A 8 7.36 -15.75 -5.80
C ARG A 8 7.99 -15.04 -7.00
N ASN A 9 7.29 -14.98 -8.14
CA ASN A 9 7.79 -14.25 -9.30
C ASN A 9 7.79 -12.74 -9.09
N ILE A 10 6.79 -12.22 -8.37
CA ILE A 10 6.73 -10.80 -8.01
C ILE A 10 7.82 -10.48 -6.99
N GLU A 11 7.98 -11.28 -5.92
CA GLU A 11 9.07 -11.14 -4.94
C GLU A 11 10.45 -11.10 -5.61
N LEU A 12 10.71 -11.97 -6.59
CA LEU A 12 11.97 -11.98 -7.32
C LEU A 12 12.19 -10.72 -8.17
N LYS A 13 11.12 -10.08 -8.64
CA LYS A 13 11.20 -8.82 -9.41
C LYS A 13 11.40 -7.61 -8.52
N ILE A 14 10.70 -7.56 -7.39
CA ILE A 14 10.76 -6.42 -6.45
C ILE A 14 11.91 -6.56 -5.44
N GLN A 15 12.55 -7.73 -5.33
CA GLN A 15 13.63 -8.07 -4.38
C GLN A 15 13.25 -7.99 -2.90
N PHE A 16 11.98 -7.75 -2.58
CA PHE A 16 11.44 -7.67 -1.22
C PHE A 16 10.37 -8.74 -0.96
N PRO A 17 10.21 -9.21 0.30
CA PRO A 17 9.13 -10.13 0.67
C PRO A 17 7.75 -9.49 0.46
N LEU A 18 6.85 -10.15 -0.27
CA LEU A 18 5.48 -9.65 -0.48
C LEU A 18 4.68 -9.57 0.82
N GLN A 19 5.04 -10.41 1.79
CA GLN A 19 4.47 -10.41 3.13
C GLN A 19 4.50 -8.99 3.74
N TRP A 20 5.56 -8.21 3.54
CA TRP A 20 5.70 -6.87 4.13
C TRP A 20 4.69 -5.88 3.55
N PHE A 21 4.45 -5.94 2.24
CA PHE A 21 3.42 -5.14 1.58
C PHE A 21 2.01 -5.50 2.06
N ILE A 22 1.74 -6.79 2.27
CA ILE A 22 0.44 -7.25 2.79
C ILE A 22 0.22 -6.70 4.21
N TRP A 23 1.25 -6.70 5.06
CA TRP A 23 1.19 -6.12 6.41
C TRP A 23 0.95 -4.62 6.39
N LEU A 24 1.67 -3.88 5.54
CA LEU A 24 1.44 -2.44 5.31
C LEU A 24 0.01 -2.14 4.84
N LEU A 25 -0.51 -2.94 3.92
CA LEU A 25 -1.88 -2.77 3.41
C LEU A 25 -2.91 -2.98 4.52
N HIS A 26 -2.76 -4.02 5.34
CA HIS A 26 -3.64 -4.26 6.48
C HIS A 26 -3.55 -3.19 7.57
N PHE A 27 -2.35 -2.68 7.85
CA PHE A 27 -2.18 -1.58 8.81
C PHE A 27 -2.91 -0.31 8.36
N ASN A 28 -2.87 -0.02 7.05
CA ASN A 28 -3.53 1.15 6.48
C ASN A 28 -5.01 0.91 6.15
N GLU A 29 -5.53 -0.30 6.31
CA GLU A 29 -6.88 -0.67 5.88
C GLU A 29 -7.96 0.17 6.55
N LEU A 30 -7.91 0.33 7.87
CA LEU A 30 -8.88 1.14 8.64
C LEU A 30 -8.87 2.64 8.26
N PRO A 31 -7.72 3.35 8.30
CA PRO A 31 -7.69 4.77 7.92
C PRO A 31 -8.00 4.98 6.43
N LEU A 32 -7.54 4.09 5.56
CA LEU A 32 -7.87 4.17 4.13
C LEU A 32 -9.34 3.91 3.87
N LYS A 33 -9.97 2.97 4.59
CA LYS A 33 -11.40 2.71 4.44
C LYS A 33 -12.23 3.97 4.71
N HIS A 34 -11.96 4.67 5.81
CA HIS A 34 -12.66 5.94 6.10
C HIS A 34 -12.37 7.03 5.07
N LEU A 35 -11.14 7.11 4.57
CA LEU A 35 -10.79 8.03 3.49
C LEU A 35 -11.56 7.71 2.20
N PHE A 36 -11.64 6.44 1.81
CA PHE A 36 -12.39 6.00 0.63
C PHE A 36 -13.91 6.17 0.83
N GLU A 37 -14.43 5.95 2.03
CA GLU A 37 -15.81 6.28 2.38
C GLU A 37 -16.09 7.78 2.23
N TYR A 38 -15.14 8.64 2.61
CA TYR A 38 -15.27 10.09 2.42
C TYR A 38 -15.18 10.50 0.94
N LEU A 39 -14.21 9.95 0.20
CA LEU A 39 -13.93 10.36 -1.19
C LEU A 39 -14.91 9.74 -2.21
N ASP A 40 -15.33 8.49 -2.01
CA ASP A 40 -16.14 7.71 -2.95
C ASP A 40 -17.49 7.25 -2.35
N GLY A 41 -17.77 7.62 -1.11
CA GLY A 41 -18.99 7.22 -0.39
C GLY A 41 -18.89 5.82 0.24
N GLU A 42 -19.88 5.50 1.07
CA GLU A 42 -19.97 4.22 1.78
C GLU A 42 -20.10 3.03 0.83
N THR A 43 -19.14 2.09 0.76
CA THR A 43 -19.14 1.01 -0.24
C THR A 43 -20.25 -0.01 0.02
N THR A 44 -21.35 0.09 -0.70
CA THR A 44 -22.50 -0.82 -0.59
C THR A 44 -22.41 -1.90 -1.65
N GLY A 45 -21.56 -2.91 -1.44
CA GLY A 45 -21.54 -4.14 -2.23
C GLY A 45 -20.44 -4.28 -3.29
N PRO A 46 -20.47 -5.36 -4.10
CA PRO A 46 -19.39 -5.79 -5.00
C PRO A 46 -19.15 -4.87 -6.20
N GLU A 47 -19.99 -3.85 -6.42
CA GLU A 47 -19.82 -2.86 -7.49
C GLU A 47 -18.95 -1.66 -7.07
N SER A 48 -17.96 -1.85 -6.20
CA SER A 48 -17.10 -0.77 -5.70
C SER A 48 -16.43 0.04 -6.82
N PHE A 49 -16.17 -0.57 -7.98
CA PHE A 49 -15.55 0.09 -9.14
C PHE A 49 -16.52 0.95 -9.99
N SER A 50 -17.82 0.95 -9.72
CA SER A 50 -18.80 1.73 -10.50
C SER A 50 -18.96 3.17 -10.01
N ARG A 51 -18.27 3.53 -8.93
CA ARG A 51 -18.29 4.85 -8.30
C ARG A 51 -17.30 5.83 -8.93
N LYS A 52 -17.21 7.06 -8.41
CA LYS A 52 -16.52 8.15 -9.09
C LYS A 52 -15.04 7.82 -9.27
N ILE A 53 -14.39 7.32 -8.23
CA ILE A 53 -12.98 6.92 -8.29
C ILE A 53 -12.83 5.71 -9.21
N GLY A 54 -13.63 4.65 -9.00
CA GLY A 54 -13.59 3.44 -9.84
C GLY A 54 -13.78 3.73 -11.34
N LYS A 55 -14.70 4.63 -11.69
CA LYS A 55 -14.94 5.08 -13.08
C LYS A 55 -13.76 5.80 -13.69
N GLN A 56 -13.04 6.61 -12.91
CA GLN A 56 -11.81 7.27 -13.38
C GLN A 56 -10.68 6.26 -13.64
N LEU A 57 -10.70 5.13 -12.93
CA LEU A 57 -9.71 4.07 -13.05
C LEU A 57 -10.01 3.06 -14.16
N ILE A 58 -11.16 3.08 -14.84
CA ILE A 58 -11.50 2.12 -15.91
C ILE A 58 -10.45 2.08 -17.04
N ASN A 59 -9.78 3.20 -17.31
CA ASN A 59 -8.73 3.30 -18.32
C ASN A 59 -7.37 3.65 -17.70
N TYR A 60 -7.10 3.21 -16.47
CA TYR A 60 -5.87 3.57 -15.74
C TYR A 60 -4.58 3.29 -16.54
N GLU A 61 -4.56 2.24 -17.36
CA GLU A 61 -3.42 1.86 -18.21
C GLU A 61 -3.09 2.91 -19.28
N LYS A 62 -4.06 3.74 -19.66
CA LYS A 62 -3.90 4.81 -20.65
C LYS A 62 -3.57 6.16 -20.01
N LEU A 63 -3.65 6.25 -18.68
CA LEU A 63 -3.32 7.49 -17.98
C LEU A 63 -1.81 7.74 -18.06
N PRO A 64 -1.37 8.98 -18.26
CA PRO A 64 0.05 9.30 -18.23
C PRO A 64 0.61 8.97 -16.85
N ILE A 65 1.81 8.39 -16.83
CA ILE A 65 2.56 8.22 -15.58
C ILE A 65 2.99 9.62 -15.15
N ILE A 66 2.42 10.07 -14.04
CA ILE A 66 2.80 11.33 -13.40
C ILE A 66 3.95 10.98 -12.43
N ASN A 67 5.06 11.69 -12.56
CA ASN A 67 6.11 11.61 -11.56
C ASN A 67 5.63 12.35 -10.31
N PHE A 68 5.53 11.63 -9.21
CA PHE A 68 5.26 12.24 -7.91
C PHE A 68 6.58 12.69 -7.29
N GLU A 69 6.58 13.86 -6.68
CA GLU A 69 7.67 14.26 -5.80
C GLU A 69 7.66 13.34 -4.58
N ALA A 70 8.82 12.80 -4.24
CA ALA A 70 8.97 12.04 -3.01
C ALA A 70 8.69 12.99 -1.85
N ILE A 71 7.85 12.56 -0.92
CA ILE A 71 7.68 13.28 0.34
C ILE A 71 8.94 13.00 1.15
N GLU A 72 9.74 14.03 1.41
CA GLU A 72 10.90 13.91 2.29
C GLU A 72 10.43 13.42 3.66
N LEU A 73 11.00 12.31 4.09
CA LEU A 73 10.75 11.79 5.43
C LEU A 73 11.71 12.48 6.39
N ASP A 74 11.17 13.21 7.36
CA ASP A 74 11.99 13.73 8.46
C ASP A 74 12.68 12.59 9.20
N GLU A 75 13.86 12.86 9.78
CA GLU A 75 14.55 11.89 10.63
C GLU A 75 13.63 11.44 11.78
N ILE A 76 13.23 10.17 11.74
CA ILE A 76 12.42 9.56 12.79
C ILE A 76 13.33 9.22 13.98
N ASN A 77 13.58 10.20 14.85
CA ASN A 77 14.32 10.00 16.09
C ASN A 77 13.39 9.50 17.21
N ILE A 78 12.90 8.26 17.07
CA ILE A 78 12.07 7.59 18.08
C ILE A 78 12.86 6.44 18.69
N ASN A 79 12.85 6.36 20.03
CA ASN A 79 13.46 5.25 20.74
C ASN A 79 12.66 3.96 20.49
N LYS A 80 13.31 2.93 19.92
CA LYS A 80 12.66 1.65 19.57
C LYS A 80 11.99 0.97 20.77
N THR A 81 12.45 1.22 22.00
CA THR A 81 11.85 0.62 23.21
C THR A 81 10.47 1.16 23.52
N ASP A 82 10.13 2.35 23.00
CA ASP A 82 8.88 3.04 23.29
C ASP A 82 7.78 2.68 22.27
N LEU A 83 8.13 1.88 21.26
CA LEU A 83 7.26 1.47 20.18
C LEU A 83 6.60 0.12 20.45
N SER A 84 5.36 -0.04 20.01
CA SER A 84 4.73 -1.37 19.89
C SER A 84 5.48 -2.23 18.86
N LYS A 85 5.24 -3.56 18.87
CA LYS A 85 5.84 -4.46 17.87
C LYS A 85 5.51 -4.04 16.45
N ASP A 86 4.26 -3.64 16.19
CA ASP A 86 3.82 -3.25 14.85
C ASP A 86 4.47 -1.93 14.40
N GLN A 87 4.69 -1.01 15.33
CA GLN A 87 5.39 0.25 15.05
C GLN A 87 6.90 0.03 14.83
N GLN A 88 7.52 -0.92 15.54
CA GLN A 88 8.90 -1.32 15.29
C GLN A 88 9.06 -1.93 13.90
N TYR A 89 8.13 -2.82 13.49
CA TYR A 89 8.11 -3.36 12.14
C TYR A 89 7.97 -2.26 11.09
N LEU A 90 7.09 -1.28 11.31
CA LEU A 90 6.95 -0.15 10.40
C LEU A 90 8.23 0.67 10.28
N LEU A 91 8.90 0.96 11.40
CA LEU A 91 10.18 1.67 11.41
C LEU A 91 11.28 0.89 10.68
N ASP A 92 11.34 -0.43 10.87
CA ASP A 92 12.31 -1.30 10.18
C ASP A 92 12.02 -1.38 8.67
N ILE A 93 10.75 -1.32 8.25
CA ILE A 93 10.37 -1.23 6.83
C ILE A 93 10.84 0.11 6.24
N VAL A 94 10.56 1.23 6.91
CA VAL A 94 10.94 2.57 6.45
C VAL A 94 12.45 2.72 6.32
N GLY A 95 13.22 2.14 7.25
CA GLY A 95 14.69 2.15 7.19
C GLY A 95 15.32 1.17 6.18
N ALA A 96 14.54 0.29 5.56
CA ALA A 96 15.01 -0.69 4.58
C ALA A 96 14.80 -0.25 3.12
N ILE A 97 14.12 0.89 2.90
CA ILE A 97 13.90 1.55 1.61
C ILE A 97 15.11 2.45 1.29
#